data_AF-A0A2K8SD76-F1
#
_entry.id   AF-A0A2K8SD76-F1
#
_cell.length_a   1.000
_cell.length_b   1.000
_cell.length_c   1.000
_cell.angle_alpha   90.00
_cell.angle_beta   90.00
_cell.angle_gamma   90.00
#
_symmetry.space_group_name_H-M   'P 1'
#
loop_
_entity.id
_entity.type
_entity.pdbx_description
1 polymer ?
#
loop_
_entity_poly.entity_id
_entity_poly.type
_entity_poly.pdbx_seq_one_letter_code
_entity_poly.pdbx_strand_id
1 'polypeptide(L)'
;MADYIKLSKQDILDKDFEVEYKGYKVEEVDSFLDMIAEDYKTFTDREIKKDEKIALLEDEVKRVTNDLKQTIASLKLTENQIDELARKGLNSSDIIKRISNLEKDTYNK
;
A
#
# COMPACT_ATOMS: atom_id res chain seq x y z
N MET A 1 19.83 -0.77 8.35
CA MET A 1 19.61 0.56 8.93
C MET A 1 19.09 0.33 10.34
N ALA A 2 19.69 0.98 11.31
CA ALA A 2 19.56 0.64 12.72
C ALA A 2 18.28 1.28 13.27
N ASP A 3 17.17 0.53 13.19
CA ASP A 3 15.85 0.93 13.69
C ASP A 3 15.83 0.75 15.22
N TYR A 4 16.47 1.66 15.94
CA TYR A 4 16.58 1.56 17.40
C TYR A 4 15.83 2.70 18.06
N ILE A 5 14.52 2.50 18.17
CA ILE A 5 13.76 3.07 19.29
C ILE A 5 14.38 2.48 20.57
N LYS A 6 15.13 3.31 21.30
CA LYS A 6 15.87 2.86 22.50
C LYS A 6 15.00 2.72 23.74
N LEU A 7 13.83 3.35 23.73
CA LEU A 7 12.95 3.47 24.89
C LEU A 7 11.51 3.25 24.41
N SER A 8 10.78 2.39 25.11
CA SER A 8 9.33 2.30 24.99
C SER A 8 8.66 3.32 25.90
N LYS A 9 7.35 3.54 25.69
CA LYS A 9 6.53 4.32 26.64
C LYS A 9 6.69 3.81 28.08
N GLN A 10 6.70 2.49 28.26
CA GLN A 10 6.78 1.88 29.58
C GLN A 10 8.14 2.15 30.22
N ASP A 11 9.23 2.08 29.44
CA ASP A 11 10.58 2.36 29.93
C ASP A 11 10.76 3.82 30.39
N ILE A 12 9.98 4.76 29.81
CA ILE A 12 9.98 6.17 30.19
C ILE A 12 9.21 6.39 31.49
N LEU A 13 8.08 5.70 31.67
CA LEU A 13 7.25 5.80 32.88
C LEU A 13 7.88 5.11 34.09
N ASP A 14 8.59 4.00 33.88
CA ASP A 14 9.22 3.23 34.95
C ASP A 14 10.62 3.77 35.30
N LYS A 15 11.01 4.92 34.74
CA LYS A 15 12.35 5.47 34.88
C LYS A 15 12.49 6.26 36.19
N ASP A 16 13.19 5.66 37.15
CA ASP A 16 13.60 6.38 38.36
C ASP A 16 14.90 7.16 38.14
N PHE A 17 14.91 8.42 38.61
CA PHE A 17 16.07 9.31 38.59
C PHE A 17 16.62 9.50 40.00
N GLU A 18 17.95 9.51 40.12
CA GLU A 18 18.62 9.84 41.39
C GLU A 18 18.50 11.35 41.66
N VAL A 19 18.15 11.70 42.90
CA VAL A 19 17.93 13.10 43.30
C VAL A 19 19.20 13.65 43.95
N GLU A 20 19.83 14.62 43.30
CA GLU A 20 20.98 15.35 43.85
C GLU A 20 20.59 16.73 44.43
N TYR A 21 21.41 17.27 45.33
CA TYR A 21 21.16 18.52 46.07
C TYR A 21 21.02 19.79 45.19
N LYS A 22 21.38 19.70 43.91
CA LYS A 22 21.18 20.74 42.88
C LYS A 22 20.51 20.18 41.61
N GLY A 23 19.59 19.24 41.78
CA GLY A 23 18.83 18.64 40.68
C GLY A 23 17.64 19.48 40.20
N TYR A 24 17.01 19.01 39.13
CA TYR A 24 15.71 19.51 38.68
C TYR A 24 14.62 19.11 39.68
N LYS A 25 13.52 19.87 39.69
CA LYS A 25 12.37 19.54 40.53
C LYS A 25 11.69 18.28 39.97
N VAL A 26 11.51 17.27 40.83
CA VAL A 26 10.90 15.98 40.46
C VAL A 26 9.56 16.16 39.74
N GLU A 27 8.67 17.00 40.30
CA GLU A 27 7.35 17.28 39.70
C GLU A 27 7.42 17.84 38.27
N GLU A 28 8.43 18.66 37.96
CA GLU A 28 8.59 19.24 36.62
C GLU A 28 9.09 18.19 35.62
N VAL A 29 10.01 17.34 36.07
CA VAL A 29 10.52 16.20 35.29
C VAL A 29 9.40 15.21 35.03
N ASP A 30 8.64 14.81 36.05
CA ASP A 30 7.53 13.86 35.91
C ASP A 30 6.48 14.37 34.92
N SER A 31 6.04 15.62 35.06
CA SER A 31 5.08 16.22 34.13
C SER A 31 5.62 16.27 32.70
N PHE A 32 6.92 16.45 32.52
CA PHE A 32 7.55 16.44 31.20
C PHE A 32 7.65 15.02 30.62
N LEU A 33 7.97 14.02 31.45
CA LEU A 33 8.02 12.62 31.06
C LEU A 33 6.64 12.07 30.70
N ASP A 34 5.58 12.50 31.37
CA ASP A 34 4.19 12.17 31.02
C ASP A 34 3.85 12.65 29.61
N MET A 35 4.22 13.90 29.26
CA MET A 35 4.02 14.43 27.91
C MET A 35 4.81 13.65 26.86
N ILE A 36 6.08 13.33 27.15
CA ILE A 36 6.91 12.51 26.25
C ILE A 36 6.31 11.10 26.08
N ALA A 37 5.82 10.49 27.15
CA ALA A 37 5.20 9.17 27.12
C ALA A 37 3.92 9.15 26.26
N GLU A 38 3.14 10.23 26.29
CA GLU A 38 1.97 10.41 25.42
C GLU A 38 2.36 10.59 23.95
N ASP A 39 3.39 11.38 23.67
CA ASP A 39 3.94 11.55 22.33
C ASP A 39 4.46 10.23 21.77
N TYR A 40 5.20 9.45 22.57
CA TYR A 40 5.69 8.13 22.16
C TYR A 40 4.56 7.15 21.81
N LYS A 41 3.45 7.19 22.56
CA LYS A 41 2.25 6.43 22.21
C LYS A 41 1.72 6.88 20.85
N THR A 42 1.58 8.19 20.66
CA THR A 42 1.04 8.78 19.42
C THR A 42 1.92 8.47 18.22
N PHE A 43 3.25 8.50 18.36
CA PHE A 43 4.17 8.11 17.31
C PHE A 43 4.06 6.62 16.96
N THR A 44 4.00 5.75 17.97
CA THR A 44 3.81 4.31 17.77
C THR A 44 2.50 4.03 17.04
N ASP A 45 1.39 4.63 17.49
CA ASP A 45 0.07 4.48 16.86
C ASP A 45 0.05 5.01 15.41
N ARG A 46 0.80 6.09 15.13
CA ARG A 46 0.93 6.63 13.77
C ARG A 46 1.75 5.73 12.87
N GLU A 47 2.84 5.15 13.36
CA GLU A 47 3.64 4.19 12.60
C GLU A 47 2.84 2.94 12.26
N ILE A 48 2.13 2.36 13.23
CA ILE A 48 1.23 1.21 12.98
C ILE A 48 0.21 1.55 11.88
N LYS A 49 -0.45 2.72 11.96
CA LYS A 49 -1.40 3.15 10.93
C LYS A 49 -0.77 3.37 9.56
N LYS A 50 0.49 3.84 9.51
CA LYS A 50 1.22 3.99 8.25
C LYS A 50 1.54 2.62 7.66
N ASP A 51 2.02 1.69 8.46
CA ASP A 51 2.35 0.34 8.02
C ASP A 51 1.10 -0.39 7.50
N GLU A 52 -0.03 -0.28 8.21
CA GLU A 52 -1.33 -0.78 7.73
C GLU A 52 -1.72 -0.15 6.39
N LYS A 53 -1.56 1.16 6.24
CA LYS A 53 -1.88 1.87 5.00
C LYS A 53 -0.95 1.47 3.85
N ILE A 54 0.34 1.28 4.13
CA ILE A 54 1.31 0.80 3.14
C ILE A 54 0.91 -0.60 2.68
N ALA A 55 0.60 -1.52 3.60
CA ALA A 55 0.18 -2.87 3.26
C ALA A 55 -1.09 -2.88 2.37
N LEU A 56 -2.07 -2.04 2.69
CA LEU A 56 -3.29 -1.88 1.87
C LEU A 56 -2.98 -1.33 0.47
N LEU A 57 -2.12 -0.31 0.38
CA LEU A 57 -1.73 0.27 -0.90
C LEU A 57 -0.92 -0.71 -1.74
N GLU A 58 -0.03 -1.50 -1.14
CA GLU A 58 0.73 -2.54 -1.83
C GLU A 58 -0.18 -3.62 -2.41
N ASP A 59 -1.21 -4.05 -1.66
CA ASP A 59 -2.19 -5.01 -2.16
C ASP A 59 -3.02 -4.43 -3.32
N GLU A 60 -3.44 -3.16 -3.21
CA GLU A 60 -4.16 -2.47 -4.29
C GLU A 60 -3.29 -2.31 -5.54
N VAL A 61 -2.03 -1.91 -5.39
CA VAL A 61 -1.07 -1.83 -6.50
C VAL A 61 -0.89 -3.19 -7.15
N LYS A 62 -0.79 -4.26 -6.37
CA LYS A 62 -0.67 -5.63 -6.88
C LYS A 62 -1.91 -6.06 -7.66
N ARG A 63 -3.11 -5.77 -7.14
CA ARG A 63 -4.39 -6.05 -7.81
C ARG A 63 -4.47 -5.32 -9.15
N VAL A 64 -4.28 -4.00 -9.16
CA VAL A 64 -4.35 -3.17 -10.37
C VAL A 64 -3.27 -3.60 -11.39
N THR A 65 -2.07 -3.94 -10.93
CA THR A 65 -1.01 -4.43 -11.81
C THR A 65 -1.38 -5.76 -12.46
N ASN A 66 -2.06 -6.66 -11.74
CA ASN A 66 -2.53 -7.92 -12.30
C ASN A 66 -3.67 -7.71 -13.31
N ASP A 67 -4.63 -6.85 -12.99
CA ASP A 67 -5.74 -6.51 -13.90
C ASP A 67 -5.22 -5.86 -15.19
N LEU A 68 -4.23 -4.97 -15.07
CA LEU A 68 -3.57 -4.35 -16.22
C LEU A 68 -2.83 -5.39 -17.07
N LYS A 69 -2.10 -6.33 -16.45
CA LYS A 69 -1.43 -7.42 -17.18
C LYS A 69 -2.43 -8.31 -17.92
N GLN A 70 -3.55 -8.65 -17.30
CA GLN A 70 -4.61 -9.42 -17.94
C GLN A 70 -5.22 -8.66 -19.12
N THR A 71 -5.51 -7.37 -18.95
CA THR A 71 -6.05 -6.52 -20.01
C THR A 71 -5.08 -6.41 -21.19
N ILE A 72 -3.79 -6.19 -20.93
CA ILE A 72 -2.75 -6.14 -21.98
C ILE A 72 -2.63 -7.49 -22.69
N ALA A 73 -2.71 -8.60 -21.96
CA ALA A 73 -2.68 -9.94 -22.57
C ALA A 73 -3.88 -10.16 -23.50
N SER A 74 -5.09 -9.79 -23.06
CA SER A 74 -6.31 -9.86 -23.88
C SER A 74 -6.21 -8.98 -25.12
N LEU A 75 -5.74 -7.73 -25.00
CA LEU A 75 -5.56 -6.83 -26.14
C LEU A 75 -4.57 -7.37 -27.17
N LYS A 76 -3.43 -7.93 -26.73
CA LYS A 76 -2.46 -8.58 -27.62
C LYS A 76 -3.03 -9.80 -28.33
N LEU A 77 -3.90 -10.56 -27.67
CA LEU A 77 -4.59 -11.69 -28.32
C LEU A 77 -5.55 -11.18 -29.40
N THR A 78 -6.32 -10.13 -29.12
CA THR A 78 -7.21 -9.49 -30.09
C THR A 78 -6.44 -8.90 -31.28
N GLU A 79 -5.32 -8.22 -31.04
CA GLU A 79 -4.47 -7.65 -32.10
C GLU A 79 -3.91 -8.73 -33.03
N ASN A 80 -3.40 -9.83 -32.47
CA ASN A 80 -2.92 -10.98 -33.26
C ASN A 80 -4.05 -11.63 -34.09
N GLN A 81 -5.27 -11.72 -33.53
CA GLN A 81 -6.43 -12.23 -34.25
C GLN A 81 -6.84 -11.31 -35.41
N ILE A 82 -6.79 -9.99 -35.21
CA ILE A 82 -7.04 -8.99 -36.25
C ILE A 82 -6.02 -9.11 -37.38
N ASP A 83 -4.74 -9.23 -37.04
CA ASP A 83 -3.65 -9.39 -38.02
C ASP A 83 -3.78 -10.69 -38.83
N GLU A 84 -4.17 -11.80 -38.20
CA GLU A 84 -4.41 -13.06 -38.90
C GLU A 84 -5.61 -12.97 -39.86
N LEU A 85 -6.67 -12.28 -39.43
CA LEU A 85 -7.88 -12.07 -40.26
C LEU A 85 -7.62 -11.11 -41.42
N ALA A 86 -6.79 -10.07 -41.22
CA ALA A 86 -6.34 -9.16 -42.28
C ALA A 86 -5.49 -9.89 -43.32
N ARG A 87 -4.58 -10.80 -42.90
CA ARG A 87 -3.80 -11.65 -43.82
C ARG A 87 -4.65 -12.62 -44.63
N LYS A 88 -5.82 -13.03 -44.11
CA LYS A 88 -6.80 -13.87 -44.81
C LYS A 88 -7.69 -13.11 -45.81
N GLY A 89 -7.51 -11.80 -45.98
CA GLY A 89 -8.16 -11.00 -47.02
C GLY A 89 -9.64 -10.68 -46.77
N LEU A 90 -10.09 -10.71 -45.51
CA LEU A 90 -11.46 -10.35 -45.15
C LEU A 90 -11.67 -8.82 -45.23
N ASN A 91 -12.79 -8.38 -45.79
CA ASN A 91 -13.15 -6.96 -45.85
C ASN A 91 -13.38 -6.41 -44.44
N SER A 92 -13.00 -5.14 -44.22
CA SER A 92 -13.04 -4.46 -42.91
C SER A 92 -14.40 -4.57 -42.19
N SER A 93 -15.51 -4.69 -42.91
CA SER A 93 -16.85 -4.85 -42.32
C SER A 93 -17.10 -6.23 -41.70
N ASP A 94 -16.58 -7.30 -42.32
CA ASP A 94 -16.77 -8.67 -41.83
C ASP A 94 -15.84 -8.97 -40.65
N ILE A 95 -14.65 -8.35 -40.62
CA ILE A 95 -13.74 -8.37 -39.47
C ILE A 95 -14.42 -7.72 -38.25
N ILE A 96 -14.99 -6.52 -38.41
CA ILE A 96 -15.69 -5.81 -37.32
C ILE A 96 -16.88 -6.63 -36.80
N LYS A 97 -17.70 -7.23 -37.68
CA LYS A 97 -18.84 -8.06 -37.26
C LYS A 97 -18.39 -9.30 -36.47
N ARG A 98 -17.30 -9.95 -36.88
CA ARG A 98 -16.82 -11.15 -36.20
C ARG A 98 -16.17 -10.83 -34.85
N ILE A 99 -15.43 -9.74 -34.75
CA ILE A 99 -14.87 -9.25 -33.48
C ILE A 99 -16.02 -8.86 -32.54
N SER A 100 -17.02 -8.12 -33.01
CA SER A 100 -18.15 -7.69 -32.17
C SER A 100 -18.95 -8.88 -31.63
N ASN A 101 -19.08 -9.96 -32.41
CA ASN A 101 -19.69 -11.21 -31.93
C ASN A 101 -18.80 -11.93 -30.90
N LEU A 102 -17.48 -11.99 -31.12
CA LEU A 102 -16.53 -12.60 -30.17
C LEU A 102 -16.45 -11.84 -28.85
N GLU A 103 -16.43 -10.51 -28.88
CA GLU A 103 -16.44 -9.67 -27.66
C GLU A 103 -17.73 -9.87 -26.87
N LYS A 104 -18.88 -9.97 -27.54
CA LYS A 104 -20.17 -10.22 -26.91
C LYS A 104 -20.25 -11.58 -26.22
N ASP A 105 -19.70 -12.62 -26.85
CA ASP A 105 -19.65 -13.98 -26.28
C ASP A 105 -18.67 -14.08 -25.10
N THR A 106 -17.61 -13.28 -25.10
CA THR A 106 -16.63 -13.22 -24.01
C THR A 106 -17.12 -12.37 -22.83
N TYR A 107 -17.96 -11.36 -23.08
CA TYR A 107 -18.55 -10.48 -22.06
C TYR A 107 -19.79 -11.07 -21.37
N ASN A 108 -20.48 -12.03 -22.01
CA ASN A 108 -21.64 -12.73 -21.45
C ASN A 108 -21.29 -13.98 -20.61
N LYS A 109 -20.03 -14.12 -20.18
CA LYS A 109 -19.54 -15.23 -19.37
C LYS A 109 -18.79 -14.71 -18.15
#